data_AF-A0A3P7P125-F1
#
_entry.id   AF-A0A3P7P125-F1
#
_cell.length_a   1.000
_cell.length_b   1.000
_cell.length_c   1.000
_cell.angle_alpha   90.00
_cell.angle_beta   90.00
_cell.angle_gamma   90.00
#
_symmetry.space_group_name_H-M   'P 1'
#
loop_
_entity.id
_entity.type
_entity.pdbx_description
1 polymer ?
#
loop_
_entity_poly.entity_id
_entity_poly.type
_entity_poly.pdbx_seq_one_letter_code
_entity_poly.pdbx_strand_id
1 'polypeptide(L)'
;MKQVDEHAVSVSQLQQKSFIQLIWQLIYARNITSEMERVRAIFLWLCTKDLSKMNFENVKPDSPEQILMDIRTKKTSYAQAFFTLCR
;
A
#
# COMPACT_ATOMS: atom_id res chain seq x y z
N MET A 1 0.75 -11.27 -15.46
CA MET A 1 -0.11 -10.06 -15.44
C MET A 1 -1.38 -10.23 -14.60
N LYS A 2 -2.41 -11.00 -15.01
CA LYS A 2 -3.68 -11.08 -14.25
C LYS A 2 -3.53 -11.47 -12.76
N GLN A 3 -2.63 -12.40 -12.45
CA GLN A 3 -2.44 -12.85 -11.05
C GLN A 3 -1.93 -11.76 -10.11
N VAL A 4 -1.06 -10.85 -10.58
CA VAL A 4 -0.53 -9.74 -9.77
C VAL A 4 -1.65 -8.73 -9.50
N ASP A 5 -2.48 -8.48 -10.51
CA ASP A 5 -3.58 -7.53 -10.42
C ASP A 5 -4.67 -8.03 -9.46
N GLU A 6 -5.11 -9.28 -9.64
CA GLU A 6 -6.07 -9.94 -8.75
C GLU A 6 -5.56 -9.99 -7.30
N HIS A 7 -4.26 -10.26 -7.13
CA HIS A 7 -3.62 -10.26 -5.82
C HIS A 7 -3.66 -8.88 -5.16
N ALA A 8 -3.26 -7.82 -5.86
CA ALA A 8 -3.29 -6.46 -5.31
C ALA A 8 -4.71 -6.02 -4.92
N VAL A 9 -5.71 -6.37 -5.73
CA VAL A 9 -7.13 -6.13 -5.40
C VAL A 9 -7.55 -6.92 -4.16
N SER A 10 -7.13 -8.19 -4.04
CA SER A 10 -7.45 -8.98 -2.85
C SER A 10 -6.85 -8.39 -1.57
N VAL A 11 -5.61 -7.92 -1.63
CA VAL A 11 -4.93 -7.26 -0.51
C VAL A 11 -5.61 -5.93 -0.15
N SER A 12 -6.16 -5.19 -1.12
CA SER A 12 -6.83 -3.91 -0.84
C SER A 12 -8.11 -4.07 -0.01
N GLN A 13 -8.75 -5.24 -0.07
CA GLN A 13 -9.91 -5.57 0.78
C GLN A 13 -9.55 -5.92 2.23
N LEU A 14 -8.28 -6.24 2.51
CA LEU A 14 -7.84 -6.59 3.86
C LEU A 14 -7.55 -5.34 4.70
N GLN A 15 -7.70 -5.44 6.02
CA GLN A 15 -7.18 -4.44 6.95
C GLN A 15 -5.70 -4.74 7.22
N GLN A 16 -4.83 -3.75 6.99
CA GLN A 16 -3.40 -3.83 7.31
C GLN A 16 -3.12 -3.15 8.66
N LYS A 17 -2.34 -3.79 9.52
CA LYS A 17 -1.99 -3.28 10.84
C LYS A 17 -0.72 -2.42 10.85
N SER A 18 0.19 -2.68 9.91
CA SER A 18 1.45 -1.92 9.75
C SER A 18 1.86 -1.83 8.28
N PHE A 19 2.76 -0.88 7.98
CA PHE A 19 3.34 -0.71 6.65
C PHE A 19 4.14 -1.94 6.22
N ILE A 20 4.92 -2.53 7.12
CA ILE A 20 5.71 -3.74 6.84
C ILE A 20 4.80 -4.89 6.43
N GLN A 21 3.68 -5.08 7.13
CA GLN A 21 2.71 -6.12 6.78
C GLN A 21 2.12 -5.88 5.39
N LEU A 22 1.78 -4.62 5.07
CA LEU A 22 1.27 -4.24 3.75
C LEU A 22 2.26 -4.59 2.64
N ILE A 23 3.52 -4.16 2.77
CA ILE A 23 4.56 -4.42 1.76
C ILE A 23 4.82 -5.92 1.61
N TRP A 24 4.87 -6.67 2.72
CA TRP A 24 5.02 -8.12 2.69
C TRP A 24 3.88 -8.80 1.93
N GLN A 25 2.64 -8.40 2.20
CA GLN A 25 1.46 -8.92 1.51
C GLN A 25 1.49 -8.58 0.02
N LEU A 26 1.86 -7.37 -0.37
CA LEU A 26 1.85 -6.94 -1.77
C LEU A 26 2.95 -7.59 -2.60
N ILE A 27 4.18 -7.67 -2.06
CA ILE A 27 5.38 -7.95 -2.87
C ILE A 27 5.96 -9.33 -2.61
N TYR A 28 5.96 -9.79 -1.36
CA TYR A 28 6.72 -10.98 -0.97
C TYR A 28 5.86 -12.25 -0.91
N ALA A 29 4.56 -12.13 -0.60
CA ALA A 29 3.67 -13.28 -0.41
C ALA A 29 3.45 -14.16 -1.66
N ARG A 30 3.72 -13.65 -2.88
CA ARG A 30 3.42 -14.33 -4.16
C ARG A 30 4.65 -14.65 -5.01
N ASN A 31 5.87 -14.58 -4.46
CA ASN A 31 7.12 -14.75 -5.21
C ASN A 31 7.21 -13.78 -6.41
N ILE A 32 6.81 -12.51 -6.20
CA ILE A 32 6.92 -11.47 -7.24
C ILE A 32 8.39 -11.06 -7.35
N THR A 33 9.03 -11.52 -8.42
CA THR A 33 10.48 -11.37 -8.63
C THR A 33 10.83 -10.11 -9.41
N SER A 34 9.94 -9.61 -10.26
CA SER A 34 10.19 -8.45 -11.11
C SER A 34 9.82 -7.12 -10.43
N GLU A 35 10.70 -6.12 -10.50
CA GLU A 35 10.43 -4.77 -10.01
C GLU A 35 9.19 -4.15 -10.66
N MET A 36 8.98 -4.37 -11.96
CA MET A 36 7.81 -3.88 -12.67
C MET A 36 6.50 -4.46 -12.12
N GLU A 37 6.48 -5.73 -11.74
CA GLU A 37 5.31 -6.36 -11.14
C GLU A 37 5.04 -5.83 -9.73
N ARG A 38 6.11 -5.54 -8.96
CA ARG A 38 5.99 -4.92 -7.63
C ARG A 38 5.38 -3.52 -7.71
N VAL A 39 5.92 -2.68 -8.58
CA VAL A 39 5.42 -1.31 -8.79
C VAL A 39 3.96 -1.34 -9.24
N ARG A 40 3.61 -2.25 -10.16
CA ARG A 40 2.23 -2.43 -10.63
C ARG A 40 1.29 -2.87 -9.50
N ALA A 41 1.71 -3.83 -8.67
CA ALA A 41 0.91 -4.30 -7.53
C ALA A 41 0.64 -3.15 -6.54
N ILE A 42 1.66 -2.37 -6.19
CA ILE A 42 1.54 -1.20 -5.32
C ILE A 42 0.58 -0.17 -5.91
N PHE A 43 0.76 0.17 -7.20
CA PHE A 43 -0.08 1.15 -7.87
C PHE A 43 -1.54 0.72 -7.90
N LEU A 44 -1.81 -0.54 -8.29
CA LEU A 44 -3.18 -1.03 -8.35
C LEU A 44 -3.84 -1.14 -6.96
N TRP A 45 -3.07 -1.55 -5.95
CA TRP A 45 -3.53 -1.51 -4.57
C TRP A 45 -3.93 -0.09 -4.16
N LEU A 46 -3.09 0.91 -4.48
CA LEU A 46 -3.36 2.32 -4.14
C LEU A 46 -4.63 2.84 -4.84
N CYS A 47 -4.87 2.45 -6.10
CA CYS A 47 -6.08 2.83 -6.84
C CYS A 47 -7.36 2.15 -6.34
N THR A 48 -7.26 0.98 -5.71
CA THR A 48 -8.43 0.18 -5.29
C THR A 48 -8.72 0.26 -3.79
N LYS A 49 -7.73 0.63 -2.98
CA LYS A 49 -7.87 0.74 -1.54
C LYS A 49 -8.73 1.95 -1.16
N ASP A 50 -9.73 1.72 -0.30
CA ASP A 50 -10.42 2.81 0.40
C ASP A 50 -9.51 3.37 1.51
N LEU A 51 -8.66 4.32 1.14
CA LEU A 51 -7.72 4.97 2.05
C LEU A 51 -8.40 5.85 3.11
N SER A 52 -9.67 6.22 2.89
CA SER A 52 -10.43 7.01 3.87
C SER A 52 -10.74 6.22 5.15
N LYS A 53 -10.82 4.87 5.03
CA LYS A 53 -11.10 3.93 6.12
C LYS A 53 -9.88 3.19 6.65
N MET A 54 -8.71 3.43 6.06
CA MET A 54 -7.47 2.81 6.53
C MET A 54 -7.21 3.19 7.98
N ASN A 55 -6.57 2.35 8.79
CA ASN A 55 -6.15 2.74 10.13
C ASN A 55 -4.98 1.86 10.56
N PHE A 56 -3.81 2.47 10.76
CA PHE A 56 -2.64 1.79 11.28
C PHE A 56 -2.59 1.96 12.80
N GLU A 57 -2.07 0.95 13.50
CA GLU A 57 -1.88 0.98 14.95
C GLU A 57 -0.49 1.56 15.28
N ASN A 58 -0.36 2.29 16.39
CA ASN A 58 0.93 2.79 16.90
C ASN A 58 1.75 3.64 15.91
N VAL A 59 1.07 4.51 15.16
CA VAL A 59 1.69 5.37 14.14
C VAL A 59 2.69 6.33 14.77
N LYS A 60 3.93 6.31 14.26
CA LYS A 60 5.01 7.21 14.69
C LYS A 60 5.04 8.47 13.81
N PRO A 61 5.47 9.62 14.34
CA PRO A 61 5.76 10.80 13.51
C PRO A 61 6.72 10.45 12.37
N ASP A 62 6.50 11.04 11.19
CA ASP A 62 7.29 10.83 9.97
C ASP A 62 7.42 9.38 9.48
N SER A 63 6.56 8.48 9.97
CA SER A 63 6.50 7.10 9.50
C SER A 63 5.76 6.98 8.16
N PRO A 64 6.06 5.94 7.36
CA PRO A 64 5.27 5.60 6.18
C PRO A 64 3.76 5.45 6.48
N GLU A 65 3.43 4.88 7.64
CA GLU A 65 2.05 4.76 8.13
C GLU A 65 1.38 6.13 8.28
N GLN A 66 2.08 7.12 8.86
CA GLN A 66 1.55 8.48 9.01
C GLN A 66 1.27 9.10 7.65
N ILE A 67 2.21 9.00 6.71
CA ILE A 67 2.06 9.55 5.36
C ILE A 67 0.85 8.95 4.66
N LEU A 68 0.64 7.64 4.77
CA LEU A 68 -0.54 6.96 4.22
C LEU A 68 -1.84 7.37 4.92
N MET A 69 -1.83 7.53 6.25
CA MET A 69 -3.00 8.00 6.98
C MET A 69 -3.38 9.43 6.63
N ASP A 70 -2.39 10.28 6.35
CA ASP A 70 -2.54 11.71 6.05
C ASP A 70 -3.32 12.00 4.76
N ILE A 71 -3.49 11.00 3.89
CA ILE A 71 -4.40 11.06 2.73
C ILE A 71 -5.82 11.39 3.19
N ARG A 72 -6.29 10.77 4.30
CA ARG A 72 -7.65 11.01 4.82
C ARG A 72 -7.85 12.46 5.27
N THR A 73 -6.79 13.07 5.78
CA THR A 73 -6.78 14.46 6.24
C THR A 73 -6.34 15.45 5.17
N LYS A 74 -6.12 14.99 3.93
CA LYS A 74 -5.63 15.78 2.80
C LYS A 74 -4.29 16.50 3.07
N LYS A 75 -3.47 15.97 3.97
CA LYS A 75 -2.13 16.48 4.28
C LYS A 75 -1.06 15.91 3.35
N THR A 76 -1.38 14.81 2.67
CA THR A 76 -0.50 14.09 1.74
C THR A 76 -1.23 13.86 0.42
N SER A 77 -0.49 13.84 -0.69
CA SER A 77 -1.00 13.51 -2.03
C SER A 77 -0.86 12.02 -2.36
N TYR A 78 -1.67 11.51 -3.28
CA TYR A 78 -1.52 10.14 -3.79
C TYR A 78 -0.13 9.88 -4.40
N ALA A 79 0.51 10.89 -5.00
CA ALA A 79 1.87 10.77 -5.54
C ALA A 79 2.90 10.54 -4.41
N GLN A 80 2.80 11.28 -3.31
CA GLN A 80 3.68 11.12 -2.15
C GLN A 80 3.44 9.78 -1.45
N ALA A 81 2.18 9.34 -1.37
CA ALA A 81 1.83 8.02 -0.85
C ALA A 81 2.42 6.89 -1.70
N PHE A 82 2.28 6.99 -3.03
CA PHE A 82 2.88 6.04 -3.96
C PHE A 82 4.41 6.00 -3.84
N PHE A 83 5.06 7.16 -3.81
CA PHE A 83 6.50 7.25 -3.59
C PHE A 83 6.94 6.57 -2.28
N THR A 84 6.16 6.77 -1.22
CA THR A 84 6.43 6.16 0.10
C THR A 84 6.29 4.64 0.06
N LEU A 85 5.32 4.09 -0.68
CA LEU A 85 5.13 2.64 -0.83
C LEU A 85 6.23 1.98 -1.67
N CYS A 86 6.86 2.72 -2.58
CA CYS A 86 7.94 2.22 -3.44
C CYS A 86 9.33 2.31 -2.80
N ARG A 87 9.45 2.87 -1.58
CA ARG A 87 10.71 3.13 -0.89
C ARG A 87 11.18 1.92 -0.08
#